data_AF-A0A512TTL7-F1
#
_entry.id   AF-A0A512TTL7-F1
#
_cell.length_a   1.000
_cell.length_b   1.000
_cell.length_c   1.000
_cell.angle_alpha   90.00
_cell.angle_beta   90.00
_cell.angle_gamma   90.00
#
_symmetry.space_group_name_H-M   'P 1'
#
loop_
_entity.id
_entity.type
_entity.pdbx_description
1 polymer ?
#
loop_
_entity_poly.entity_id
_entity_poly.type
_entity_poly.pdbx_seq_one_letter_code
_entity_poly.pdbx_strand_id
1 'polypeptide(L)'
;MAEKVTSMRLNEEDLEQFKSFAKDNGLNQQQAFNSLIALAELEKAKNVLGDRGKEIETFRDTVNKLLNFYINSLEVNTTTEQTIREELSKELNRKDNTISNLYEQLQEMKTEKLNSDATIQQLEEKNNGILEQLQKANTDVAEKSKSIEKLNSNNDLLQEQLQEYKAYKNNYKALEEHLYKLKADNANKDTAINTLENNNQQLQDKIKNDTEMIEFYKSNNIELKGNIKAIESQFKQDIQTLKEEHTKALAGQIEAIKEQLESKYNLELEKKSLEIQKLNNTIEQLKSVKPKQQHKPKTTKSEE
;
A
#
# COMPACT_ATOMS: atom_id res chain seq x y z
N MET A 1 -78.16 103.85 90.14
CA MET A 1 -78.37 105.32 90.09
C MET A 1 -77.91 105.79 88.72
N ALA A 2 -78.50 106.86 88.15
CA ALA A 2 -77.98 107.42 86.90
C ALA A 2 -76.68 108.19 87.18
N GLU A 3 -75.62 107.95 86.40
CA GLU A 3 -74.38 108.72 86.52
C GLU A 3 -74.59 110.16 86.05
N LYS A 4 -74.12 111.13 86.83
CA LYS A 4 -74.10 112.54 86.41
C LYS A 4 -72.97 112.76 85.42
N VAL A 5 -73.27 112.60 84.13
CA VAL A 5 -72.40 113.06 83.04
C VAL A 5 -72.10 114.54 83.25
N THR A 6 -70.84 114.84 83.57
CA THR A 6 -70.37 116.19 83.90
C THR A 6 -69.44 116.65 82.80
N SER A 7 -69.90 117.58 81.95
CA SER A 7 -69.15 118.05 80.79
C SER A 7 -68.14 119.14 81.16
N MET A 8 -66.85 118.82 81.03
CA MET A 8 -65.79 119.81 81.05
C MET A 8 -65.66 120.45 79.66
N ARG A 9 -65.50 121.78 79.58
CA ARG A 9 -65.24 122.49 78.33
C ARG A 9 -63.73 122.63 78.13
N LEU A 10 -63.19 121.88 77.18
CA LEU A 10 -61.86 122.09 76.60
C LEU A 10 -62.01 122.92 75.32
N ASN A 11 -60.93 123.53 74.85
CA ASN A 11 -60.86 123.99 73.45
C ASN A 11 -60.64 122.78 72.52
N GLU A 12 -60.68 123.01 71.21
CA GLU A 12 -60.62 121.94 70.22
C GLU A 12 -59.23 121.28 70.15
N GLU A 13 -58.16 122.07 70.34
CA GLU A 13 -56.76 121.62 70.32
C GLU A 13 -56.40 120.73 71.52
N ASP A 14 -56.71 121.17 72.75
CA ASP A 14 -56.54 120.37 73.99
C ASP A 14 -57.31 119.04 73.90
N LEU A 15 -58.50 119.07 73.30
CA LEU A 15 -59.35 117.90 73.12
C LEU A 15 -58.78 116.92 72.08
N GLU A 16 -58.11 117.40 71.03
CA GLU A 16 -57.38 116.53 70.10
C GLU A 16 -56.10 115.96 70.69
N GLN A 17 -55.30 116.78 71.39
CA GLN A 17 -54.09 116.31 72.10
C GLN A 17 -54.44 115.22 73.12
N PHE A 18 -55.50 115.41 73.90
CA PHE A 18 -56.00 114.41 74.85
C PHE A 18 -56.48 113.12 74.18
N LYS A 19 -57.15 113.21 73.02
CA LYS A 19 -57.56 112.03 72.23
C LYS A 19 -56.37 111.28 71.65
N SER A 20 -55.32 111.97 71.19
CA SER A 20 -54.09 111.31 70.73
C SER A 20 -53.43 110.59 71.90
N PHE A 21 -53.15 111.29 73.01
CA PHE A 21 -52.57 110.69 74.21
C PHE A 21 -53.33 109.43 74.66
N ALA A 22 -54.67 109.46 74.68
CA ALA A 22 -55.49 108.30 74.99
C ALA A 22 -55.24 107.14 74.00
N LYS A 23 -55.35 107.42 72.69
CA LYS A 23 -55.18 106.43 71.61
C LYS A 23 -53.78 105.82 71.58
N ASP A 24 -52.75 106.65 71.71
CA ASP A 24 -51.33 106.26 71.60
C ASP A 24 -50.89 105.39 72.80
N ASN A 25 -51.60 105.48 73.93
CA ASN A 25 -51.45 104.60 75.10
C ASN A 25 -52.51 103.48 75.18
N GLY A 26 -53.35 103.31 74.15
CA GLY A 26 -54.40 102.26 74.11
C GLY A 26 -55.56 102.44 75.10
N LEU A 27 -55.75 103.65 75.64
CA LEU A 27 -56.75 103.97 76.66
C LEU A 27 -58.04 104.55 76.06
N ASN A 28 -59.18 104.25 76.68
CA ASN A 28 -60.41 105.02 76.43
C ASN A 28 -60.36 106.38 77.14
N GLN A 29 -61.25 107.32 76.77
CA GLN A 29 -61.23 108.69 77.31
C GLN A 29 -61.36 108.76 78.84
N GLN A 30 -62.11 107.86 79.48
CA GLN A 30 -62.26 107.83 80.94
C GLN A 30 -61.01 107.26 81.62
N GLN A 31 -60.37 106.25 81.02
CA GLN A 31 -59.09 105.71 81.47
C GLN A 31 -57.96 106.73 81.35
N ALA A 32 -57.89 107.45 80.22
CA ALA A 32 -56.93 108.53 80.01
C ALA A 32 -57.15 109.71 80.98
N PHE A 33 -58.41 110.07 81.26
CA PHE A 33 -58.73 111.10 82.25
C PHE A 33 -58.35 110.69 83.67
N ASN A 34 -58.65 109.44 84.06
CA ASN A 34 -58.21 108.88 85.34
C ASN A 34 -56.68 108.79 85.44
N SER A 35 -55.99 108.52 84.33
CA SER A 35 -54.52 108.53 84.26
C SER A 35 -53.95 109.93 84.46
N LEU A 36 -54.55 110.97 83.87
CA LEU A 36 -54.16 112.37 84.13
C LEU A 36 -54.45 112.80 85.58
N ILE A 37 -55.57 112.36 86.18
CA ILE A 37 -55.84 112.59 87.60
C ILE A 37 -54.76 111.91 88.46
N ALA A 38 -54.44 110.64 88.22
CA ALA A 38 -53.39 109.93 88.95
C ALA A 38 -52.01 110.58 88.77
N LEU A 39 -51.70 111.13 87.58
CA LEU A 39 -50.48 111.88 87.31
C LEU A 39 -50.43 113.19 88.11
N ALA A 40 -51.54 113.95 88.13
CA ALA A 40 -51.66 115.19 88.91
C ALA A 40 -51.64 114.93 90.43
N GLU A 41 -52.21 113.81 90.89
CA GLU A 41 -52.13 113.37 92.29
C GLU A 41 -50.71 112.93 92.67
N LEU A 42 -49.98 112.24 91.78
CA LEU A 42 -48.56 111.94 91.96
C LEU A 42 -47.70 113.21 92.01
N GLU A 43 -47.96 114.19 91.15
CA GLU A 43 -47.24 115.46 91.16
C GLU A 43 -47.58 116.32 92.39
N LYS A 44 -48.82 116.26 92.88
CA LYS A 44 -49.24 116.86 94.15
C LYS A 44 -48.58 116.14 95.34
N ALA A 45 -48.49 114.82 95.33
CA ALA A 45 -47.79 114.03 96.35
C ALA A 45 -46.28 114.32 96.37
N LYS A 46 -45.64 114.46 95.20
CA LYS A 46 -44.24 114.89 95.03
C LYS A 46 -43.97 116.26 95.68
N ASN A 47 -44.92 117.18 95.61
CA ASN A 47 -44.82 118.50 96.25
C ASN A 47 -45.12 118.50 97.77
N VAL A 48 -45.82 117.48 98.29
CA VAL A 48 -46.11 117.32 99.73
C VAL A 48 -45.04 116.49 100.46
N LEU A 49 -44.40 115.54 99.77
CA LEU A 49 -43.41 114.62 100.31
C LEU A 49 -41.98 115.05 99.97
N GLY A 50 -41.59 116.25 100.40
CA GLY A 50 -40.29 116.87 100.06
C GLY A 50 -39.04 116.05 100.38
N ASP A 51 -39.13 115.07 101.30
CA ASP A 51 -38.02 114.20 101.71
C ASP A 51 -38.00 112.82 101.00
N ARG A 52 -39.05 112.48 100.22
CA ARG A 52 -39.21 111.14 99.59
C ARG A 52 -38.93 111.12 98.08
N GLY A 53 -38.66 112.28 97.46
CA GLY A 53 -38.45 112.38 96.00
C GLY A 53 -37.36 111.44 95.46
N LYS A 54 -36.24 111.31 96.20
CA LYS A 54 -35.13 110.41 95.85
C LYS A 54 -35.51 108.92 95.91
N GLU A 55 -36.43 108.54 96.80
CA GLU A 55 -36.91 107.15 96.91
C GLU A 55 -37.75 106.79 95.69
N ILE A 56 -38.63 107.71 95.25
CA ILE A 56 -39.48 107.56 94.06
C ILE A 56 -38.62 107.53 92.78
N GLU A 57 -37.59 108.36 92.70
CA GLU A 57 -36.64 108.38 91.58
C GLU A 57 -35.82 107.08 91.53
N THR A 58 -35.30 106.61 92.66
CA THR A 58 -34.60 105.31 92.77
C THR A 58 -35.50 104.13 92.40
N PHE A 59 -36.78 104.17 92.79
CA PHE A 59 -37.77 103.18 92.39
C PHE A 59 -38.00 103.20 90.87
N ARG A 60 -38.21 104.39 90.27
CA ARG A 60 -38.38 104.55 88.82
C ARG A 60 -37.18 104.01 88.05
N ASP A 61 -35.97 104.32 88.49
CA ASP A 61 -34.72 103.80 87.90
C ASP A 61 -34.60 102.28 88.02
N THR A 62 -35.08 101.70 89.13
CA THR A 62 -35.10 100.25 89.33
C THR A 62 -36.13 99.58 88.41
N VAL A 63 -37.31 100.17 88.24
CA VAL A 63 -38.33 99.71 87.28
C VAL A 63 -37.80 99.83 85.85
N ASN A 64 -37.14 100.94 85.48
CA ASN A 64 -36.51 101.10 84.16
C ASN A 64 -35.43 100.04 83.90
N LYS A 65 -34.59 99.72 84.91
CA LYS A 65 -33.58 98.66 84.80
C LYS A 65 -34.21 97.28 84.62
N LEU A 66 -35.29 96.97 85.33
CA LEU A 66 -36.04 95.72 85.19
C LEU A 66 -36.71 95.62 83.81
N LEU A 67 -37.29 96.71 83.30
CA LEU A 67 -37.81 96.80 81.93
C LEU A 67 -36.72 96.57 80.89
N ASN A 68 -35.55 97.21 81.03
CA ASN A 68 -34.42 97.02 80.13
C ASN A 68 -33.87 95.59 80.17
N PHE A 69 -33.81 94.94 81.34
CA PHE A 69 -33.44 93.52 81.44
C PHE A 69 -34.48 92.61 80.79
N TYR A 70 -35.78 92.92 80.91
CA TYR A 70 -36.84 92.16 80.25
C TYR A 70 -36.79 92.30 78.72
N ILE A 71 -36.64 93.52 78.21
CA ILE A 71 -36.50 93.81 76.77
C ILE A 71 -35.25 93.10 76.21
N ASN A 72 -34.10 93.26 76.86
CA ASN A 72 -32.85 92.58 76.46
C ASN A 72 -33.00 91.04 76.46
N SER A 73 -33.68 90.47 77.47
CA SER A 73 -33.97 89.04 77.52
C SER A 73 -34.85 88.57 76.35
N LEU A 74 -35.85 89.37 75.94
CA LEU A 74 -36.67 89.09 74.75
C LEU A 74 -35.87 89.22 73.44
N GLU A 75 -35.03 90.25 73.32
CA GLU A 75 -34.15 90.46 72.15
C GLU A 75 -33.14 89.32 72.00
N VAL A 76 -32.49 88.90 73.10
CA VAL A 76 -31.56 87.77 73.15
C VAL A 76 -32.28 86.46 72.84
N ASN A 77 -33.47 86.23 73.38
CA ASN A 77 -34.28 85.05 73.08
C ASN A 77 -34.64 84.98 71.59
N THR A 78 -35.17 86.08 71.04
CA THR A 78 -35.54 86.19 69.61
C THR A 78 -34.32 85.96 68.69
N THR A 79 -33.18 86.58 69.01
CA THR A 79 -31.93 86.44 68.26
C THR A 79 -31.39 85.01 68.31
N THR A 80 -31.47 84.37 69.48
CA THR A 80 -31.05 82.98 69.68
C THR A 80 -31.96 82.02 68.91
N GLU A 81 -33.28 82.20 68.98
CA GLU A 81 -34.24 81.37 68.24
C GLU A 81 -34.07 81.51 66.72
N GLN A 82 -33.85 82.73 66.20
CA GLN A 82 -33.54 82.92 64.79
C GLN A 82 -32.24 82.20 64.40
N THR A 83 -31.19 82.31 65.22
CA THR A 83 -29.90 81.64 64.95
C THR A 83 -30.08 80.12 64.90
N ILE A 84 -30.81 79.54 65.86
CA ILE A 84 -31.13 78.10 65.88
C ILE A 84 -31.94 77.69 64.64
N ARG A 85 -32.95 78.49 64.23
CA ARG A 85 -33.75 78.23 63.02
C ARG A 85 -32.89 78.29 61.75
N GLU A 86 -31.96 79.24 61.67
CA GLU A 86 -31.02 79.36 60.56
C GLU A 86 -30.02 78.21 60.52
N GLU A 87 -29.44 77.80 61.65
CA GLU A 87 -28.50 76.67 61.72
C GLU A 87 -29.18 75.34 61.38
N LEU A 88 -30.38 75.09 61.92
CA LEU A 88 -31.19 73.92 61.58
C LEU A 88 -31.56 73.90 60.09
N SER A 89 -31.91 75.05 59.51
CA SER A 89 -32.16 75.17 58.07
C SER A 89 -30.90 74.89 57.25
N LYS A 90 -29.74 75.42 57.66
CA LYS A 90 -28.43 75.15 57.02
C LYS A 90 -28.04 73.67 57.13
N GLU A 91 -28.39 72.98 58.22
CA GLU A 91 -28.14 71.53 58.37
C GLU A 91 -29.11 70.69 57.54
N LEU A 92 -30.40 70.99 57.54
CA LEU A 92 -31.41 70.29 56.73
C LEU A 92 -31.05 70.36 55.24
N ASN A 93 -30.80 71.56 54.70
CA ASN A 93 -30.38 71.73 53.30
C ASN A 93 -29.09 70.95 52.98
N ARG A 94 -28.14 70.81 53.92
CA ARG A 94 -26.95 69.96 53.73
C ARG A 94 -27.30 68.48 53.67
N LYS A 95 -28.20 68.00 54.54
CA LYS A 95 -28.68 66.60 54.50
C LYS A 95 -29.44 66.31 53.22
N ASP A 96 -30.36 67.17 52.81
CA ASP A 96 -31.17 66.99 51.60
C ASP A 96 -30.31 66.96 50.33
N ASN A 97 -29.34 67.88 50.21
CA ASN A 97 -28.35 67.84 49.13
C ASN A 97 -27.50 66.55 49.14
N THR A 98 -27.13 66.05 50.33
CA THR A 98 -26.41 64.78 50.46
C THR A 98 -27.27 63.58 50.05
N ILE A 99 -28.55 63.60 50.40
CA ILE A 99 -29.53 62.55 50.04
C ILE A 99 -29.77 62.53 48.53
N SER A 100 -29.94 63.69 47.88
CA SER A 100 -30.09 63.76 46.42
C SER A 100 -28.87 63.19 45.71
N ASN A 101 -27.67 63.63 46.11
CA ASN A 101 -26.43 63.17 45.49
C ASN A 101 -26.18 61.66 45.68
N LEU A 102 -26.48 61.11 46.87
CA LEU A 102 -26.42 59.66 47.11
C LEU A 102 -27.48 58.89 46.31
N TYR A 103 -28.66 59.48 46.06
CA TYR A 103 -29.71 58.87 45.24
C TYR A 103 -29.33 58.87 43.75
N GLU A 104 -28.73 59.95 43.26
CA GLU A 104 -28.18 60.07 41.91
C GLU A 104 -27.10 59.00 41.66
N GLN A 105 -26.07 58.94 42.52
CA GLN A 105 -25.03 57.90 42.46
C GLN A 105 -25.60 56.48 42.50
N LEU A 106 -26.67 56.24 43.27
CA LEU A 106 -27.35 54.94 43.35
C LEU A 106 -28.04 54.56 42.04
N GLN A 107 -28.64 55.51 41.30
CA GLN A 107 -29.21 55.22 39.98
C GLN A 107 -28.14 55.04 38.91
N GLU A 108 -27.05 55.81 38.96
CA GLU A 108 -25.89 55.64 38.07
C GLU A 108 -25.28 54.24 38.23
N MET A 109 -24.89 53.87 39.45
CA MET A 109 -24.31 52.55 39.76
C MET A 109 -25.26 51.39 39.40
N LYS A 110 -26.57 51.56 39.61
CA LYS A 110 -27.58 50.58 39.20
C LYS A 110 -27.67 50.44 37.67
N THR A 111 -27.47 51.53 36.92
CA THR A 111 -27.47 51.53 35.46
C THR A 111 -26.18 50.92 34.91
N GLU A 112 -25.02 51.26 35.47
CA GLU A 112 -23.74 50.62 35.16
C GLU A 112 -23.77 49.11 35.42
N LYS A 113 -24.38 48.68 36.54
CA LYS A 113 -24.58 47.26 36.83
C LYS A 113 -25.42 46.58 35.73
N LEU A 114 -26.58 47.14 35.36
CA LEU A 114 -27.43 46.54 34.32
C LEU A 114 -26.70 46.43 32.97
N ASN A 115 -25.91 47.44 32.61
CA ASN A 115 -25.06 47.42 31.41
C ASN A 115 -23.96 46.35 31.51
N SER A 116 -23.38 46.16 32.69
CA SER A 116 -22.36 45.14 32.96
C SER A 116 -22.94 43.72 32.90
N ASP A 117 -24.07 43.48 33.57
CA ASP A 117 -24.79 42.20 33.57
C ASP A 117 -25.18 41.80 32.13
N ALA A 118 -25.68 42.75 31.33
CA ALA A 118 -25.99 42.52 29.91
C ALA A 118 -24.74 42.26 29.05
N THR A 119 -23.60 42.90 29.37
CA THR A 119 -22.33 42.66 28.68
C THR A 119 -21.77 41.26 29.00
N ILE A 120 -21.91 40.81 30.25
CA ILE A 120 -21.53 39.45 30.67
C ILE A 120 -22.34 38.41 29.90
N GLN A 121 -23.67 38.55 29.82
CA GLN A 121 -24.52 37.63 29.04
C GLN A 121 -24.10 37.54 27.58
N GLN A 122 -23.83 38.67 26.91
CA GLN A 122 -23.33 38.67 25.53
C GLN A 122 -21.94 38.03 25.35
N LEU A 123 -21.11 38.01 26.40
CA LEU A 123 -19.81 37.33 26.38
C LEU A 123 -19.97 35.83 26.62
N GLU A 124 -20.88 35.41 27.50
CA GLU A 124 -21.23 34.01 27.75
C GLU A 124 -21.82 33.36 26.49
N GLU A 125 -22.77 34.01 25.81
CA GLU A 125 -23.34 33.56 24.54
C GLU A 125 -22.26 33.37 23.46
N LYS A 126 -21.36 34.35 23.30
CA LYS A 126 -20.24 34.27 22.34
C LYS A 126 -19.27 33.15 22.70
N ASN A 127 -18.95 32.97 23.98
CA ASN A 127 -18.05 31.93 24.45
C ASN A 127 -18.64 30.53 24.21
N ASN A 128 -19.94 30.34 24.45
CA ASN A 128 -20.64 29.09 24.15
C ASN A 128 -20.63 28.80 22.63
N GLY A 129 -20.91 29.79 21.78
CA GLY A 129 -20.83 29.65 20.33
C GLY A 129 -19.41 29.33 19.81
N ILE A 130 -18.37 29.84 20.47
CA ILE A 130 -16.97 29.49 20.17
C ILE A 130 -16.66 28.04 20.61
N LEU A 131 -17.16 27.60 21.77
CA LEU A 131 -16.99 26.23 22.25
C LEU A 131 -17.67 25.20 21.33
N GLU A 132 -18.88 25.48 20.83
CA GLU A 132 -19.56 24.64 19.84
C GLU A 132 -18.77 24.54 18.53
N GLN A 133 -18.27 25.68 18.02
CA GLN A 133 -17.43 25.70 16.81
C GLN A 133 -16.12 24.93 17.00
N LEU A 134 -15.50 25.03 18.18
CA LEU A 134 -14.27 24.31 18.52
C LEU A 134 -14.51 22.79 18.68
N GLN A 135 -15.63 22.38 19.28
CA GLN A 135 -16.04 20.96 19.29
C GLN A 135 -16.23 20.41 17.88
N LYS A 136 -16.95 21.14 17.02
CA LYS A 136 -17.15 20.74 15.62
C LYS A 136 -15.85 20.68 14.83
N ALA A 137 -14.95 21.65 15.00
CA ALA A 137 -13.63 21.64 14.37
C ALA A 137 -12.81 20.41 14.80
N ASN A 138 -12.88 20.02 16.08
CA ASN A 138 -12.21 18.83 16.59
C ASN A 138 -12.80 17.52 16.03
N THR A 139 -14.13 17.42 15.86
CA THR A 139 -14.73 16.24 15.19
C THR A 139 -14.35 16.16 13.72
N ASP A 140 -14.41 17.29 12.99
CA ASP A 140 -13.98 17.40 11.60
C ASP A 140 -12.52 16.97 11.40
N VAL A 141 -11.62 17.35 12.32
CA VAL A 141 -10.21 16.95 12.32
C VAL A 141 -10.06 15.46 12.61
N ALA A 142 -10.75 14.92 13.61
CA ALA A 142 -10.69 13.50 13.95
C ALA A 142 -11.21 12.58 12.83
N GLU A 143 -12.22 13.00 12.07
CA GLU A 143 -12.70 12.27 10.90
C GLU A 143 -11.71 12.37 9.72
N LYS A 144 -11.14 13.54 9.46
CA LYS A 144 -10.12 13.74 8.41
C LYS A 144 -8.87 12.90 8.68
N SER A 145 -8.38 12.84 9.92
CA SER A 145 -7.26 11.97 10.31
C SER A 145 -7.55 10.48 10.03
N LYS A 146 -8.72 9.96 10.44
CA LYS A 146 -9.15 8.59 10.12
C LYS A 146 -9.28 8.31 8.62
N SER A 147 -9.57 9.33 7.81
CA SER A 147 -9.60 9.22 6.35
C SER A 147 -8.18 9.16 5.78
N ILE A 148 -7.26 9.98 6.29
CA ILE A 148 -5.84 9.98 5.90
C ILE A 148 -5.16 8.64 6.25
N GLU A 149 -5.40 8.10 7.45
CA GLU A 149 -4.90 6.77 7.86
C GLU A 149 -5.31 5.66 6.88
N LYS A 150 -6.59 5.65 6.45
CA LYS A 150 -7.10 4.70 5.45
C LYS A 150 -6.49 4.91 4.06
N LEU A 151 -6.31 6.17 3.64
CA LEU A 151 -5.69 6.49 2.34
C LEU A 151 -4.22 6.09 2.30
N ASN A 152 -3.48 6.27 3.40
CA ASN A 152 -2.09 5.81 3.53
C ASN A 152 -2.01 4.28 3.46
N SER A 153 -2.80 3.56 4.27
CA SER A 153 -2.82 2.09 4.25
C SER A 153 -3.20 1.51 2.86
N ASN A 154 -4.13 2.15 2.14
CA ASN A 154 -4.44 1.77 0.76
C ASN A 154 -3.29 2.05 -0.23
N ASN A 155 -2.52 3.13 -0.01
CA ASN A 155 -1.35 3.47 -0.82
C ASN A 155 -0.20 2.47 -0.58
N ASP A 156 0.02 2.06 0.67
CA ASP A 156 1.01 1.04 1.03
C ASP A 156 0.69 -0.30 0.34
N LEU A 157 -0.56 -0.77 0.43
CA LEU A 157 -1.04 -1.96 -0.29
C LEU A 157 -0.89 -1.86 -1.82
N LEU A 158 -1.15 -0.68 -2.40
CA LEU A 158 -0.94 -0.43 -3.83
C LEU A 158 0.55 -0.47 -4.21
N GLN A 159 1.45 -0.04 -3.31
CA GLN A 159 2.89 -0.11 -3.53
C GLN A 159 3.41 -1.55 -3.43
N GLU A 160 2.89 -2.37 -2.50
CA GLU A 160 3.19 -3.80 -2.42
C GLU A 160 2.75 -4.53 -3.70
N GLN A 161 1.50 -4.36 -4.13
CA GLN A 161 0.99 -4.92 -5.39
C GLN A 161 1.81 -4.47 -6.61
N LEU A 162 2.27 -3.22 -6.64
CA LEU A 162 3.14 -2.71 -7.70
C LEU A 162 4.55 -3.34 -7.67
N GLN A 163 5.06 -3.75 -6.50
CA GLN A 163 6.31 -4.52 -6.39
C GLN A 163 6.12 -5.97 -6.87
N GLU A 164 5.04 -6.63 -6.46
CA GLU A 164 4.70 -7.98 -6.94
C GLU A 164 4.54 -8.01 -8.47
N TYR A 165 3.82 -7.04 -9.04
CA TYR A 165 3.64 -6.95 -10.50
C TYR A 165 4.97 -6.73 -11.25
N LYS A 166 5.90 -5.94 -10.67
CA LYS A 166 7.26 -5.79 -11.23
C LYS A 166 8.04 -7.11 -11.18
N ALA A 167 7.95 -7.87 -10.08
CA ALA A 167 8.56 -9.18 -9.96
C ALA A 167 7.98 -10.18 -10.97
N TYR A 168 6.65 -10.25 -11.10
CA TYR A 168 5.98 -11.09 -12.10
C TYR A 168 6.41 -10.73 -13.53
N LYS A 169 6.49 -9.43 -13.86
CA LYS A 169 6.95 -8.94 -15.18
C LYS A 169 8.40 -9.33 -15.49
N ASN A 170 9.28 -9.35 -14.48
CA ASN A 170 10.65 -9.81 -14.64
C ASN A 170 10.72 -11.34 -14.83
N ASN A 171 9.94 -12.11 -14.06
CA ASN A 171 9.84 -13.56 -14.21
C ASN A 171 9.30 -13.95 -15.60
N TYR A 172 8.33 -13.21 -16.13
CA TYR A 172 7.80 -13.42 -17.48
C TYR A 172 8.88 -13.23 -18.56
N LYS A 173 9.70 -12.18 -18.46
CA LYS A 173 10.85 -11.98 -19.38
C LYS A 173 11.86 -13.13 -19.32
N ALA A 174 12.21 -13.57 -18.12
CA ALA A 174 13.13 -14.70 -17.95
C ALA A 174 12.56 -15.99 -18.57
N LEU A 175 11.26 -16.25 -18.40
CA LEU A 175 10.56 -17.37 -19.02
C LEU A 175 10.53 -17.27 -20.55
N GLU A 176 10.30 -16.08 -21.09
CA GLU A 176 10.37 -15.79 -22.53
C GLU A 176 11.77 -16.07 -23.09
N GLU A 177 12.83 -15.59 -22.44
CA GLU A 177 14.22 -15.92 -22.81
C GLU A 177 14.51 -17.43 -22.77
N HIS A 178 14.03 -18.14 -21.74
CA HIS A 178 14.17 -19.59 -21.66
C HIS A 178 13.41 -20.30 -22.79
N LEU A 179 12.25 -19.80 -23.20
CA LEU A 179 11.46 -20.33 -24.30
C LEU A 179 12.13 -20.09 -25.67
N TYR A 180 12.78 -18.95 -25.88
CA TYR A 180 13.63 -18.72 -27.06
C TYR A 180 14.84 -19.67 -27.08
N LYS A 181 15.54 -19.83 -25.96
CA LYS A 181 16.69 -20.76 -25.83
C LYS A 181 16.26 -22.21 -26.11
N LEU A 182 15.12 -22.64 -25.58
CA LEU A 182 14.58 -24.00 -25.80
C LEU A 182 14.16 -24.24 -27.26
N LYS A 183 13.53 -23.25 -27.92
CA LYS A 183 13.22 -23.33 -29.36
C LYS A 183 14.48 -23.48 -30.22
N ALA A 184 15.55 -22.74 -29.90
CA ALA A 184 16.82 -22.84 -30.61
C ALA A 184 17.50 -24.20 -30.41
N ASP A 185 17.52 -24.72 -29.17
CA ASP A 185 18.03 -26.07 -28.89
C ASP A 185 17.21 -27.15 -29.62
N ASN A 186 15.88 -27.05 -29.66
CA ASN A 186 15.06 -28.01 -30.40
C ASN A 186 15.36 -27.99 -31.91
N ALA A 187 15.43 -26.81 -32.54
CA ALA A 187 15.80 -26.69 -33.95
C ALA A 187 17.22 -27.26 -34.24
N ASN A 188 18.16 -27.09 -33.31
CA ASN A 188 19.49 -27.72 -33.40
C ASN A 188 19.38 -29.26 -33.32
N LYS A 189 18.53 -29.82 -32.44
CA LYS A 189 18.28 -31.27 -32.42
C LYS A 189 17.63 -31.76 -33.71
N ASP A 190 16.67 -31.02 -34.25
CA ASP A 190 15.98 -31.36 -35.51
C ASP A 190 16.99 -31.42 -36.68
N THR A 191 17.92 -30.46 -36.79
CA THR A 191 19.00 -30.52 -37.80
C THR A 191 19.99 -31.67 -37.57
N ALA A 192 20.31 -32.00 -36.32
CA ALA A 192 21.14 -33.16 -35.99
C ALA A 192 20.46 -34.49 -36.33
N ILE A 193 19.16 -34.63 -36.07
CA ILE A 193 18.34 -35.80 -36.44
C ILE A 193 18.35 -35.98 -37.96
N ASN A 194 17.98 -34.94 -38.72
CA ASN A 194 18.01 -34.98 -40.19
C ASN A 194 19.38 -35.39 -40.75
N THR A 195 20.46 -34.95 -40.12
CA THR A 195 21.84 -35.32 -40.50
C THR A 195 22.15 -36.80 -40.22
N LEU A 196 21.72 -37.31 -39.06
CA LEU A 196 21.88 -38.73 -38.69
C LEU A 196 21.01 -39.64 -39.56
N GLU A 197 19.79 -39.24 -39.90
CA GLU A 197 18.90 -39.97 -40.82
C GLU A 197 19.51 -40.04 -42.22
N ASN A 198 20.05 -38.94 -42.75
CA ASN A 198 20.73 -38.94 -44.04
C ASN A 198 21.97 -39.87 -44.04
N ASN A 199 22.80 -39.81 -43.00
CA ASN A 199 23.95 -40.70 -42.84
C ASN A 199 23.52 -42.18 -42.74
N ASN A 200 22.44 -42.48 -42.01
CA ASN A 200 21.88 -43.83 -41.91
C ASN A 200 21.36 -44.32 -43.28
N GLN A 201 20.72 -43.47 -44.07
CA GLN A 201 20.30 -43.83 -45.43
C GLN A 201 21.50 -44.13 -46.33
N GLN A 202 22.52 -43.27 -46.34
CA GLN A 202 23.77 -43.51 -47.10
C GLN A 202 24.44 -44.84 -46.71
N LEU A 203 24.43 -45.19 -45.41
CA LEU A 203 24.95 -46.46 -44.92
C LEU A 203 24.08 -47.65 -45.34
N GLN A 204 22.75 -47.53 -45.33
CA GLN A 204 21.85 -48.57 -45.85
C GLN A 204 22.02 -48.77 -47.36
N ASP A 205 22.08 -47.70 -48.15
CA ASP A 205 22.29 -47.76 -49.60
C ASP A 205 23.65 -48.41 -49.93
N LYS A 206 24.69 -48.10 -49.14
CA LYS A 206 25.99 -48.76 -49.27
C LYS A 206 25.93 -50.25 -48.90
N ILE A 207 25.33 -50.59 -47.75
CA ILE A 207 25.16 -52.00 -47.33
C ILE A 207 24.39 -52.79 -48.38
N LYS A 208 23.37 -52.19 -49.01
CA LYS A 208 22.63 -52.79 -50.12
C LYS A 208 23.54 -53.06 -51.32
N ASN A 209 24.29 -52.06 -51.78
CA ASN A 209 25.23 -52.22 -52.91
C ASN A 209 26.32 -53.28 -52.61
N ASP A 210 26.92 -53.23 -51.41
CA ASP A 210 27.89 -54.24 -50.95
C ASP A 210 27.26 -55.65 -50.90
N THR A 211 25.96 -55.77 -50.56
CA THR A 211 25.21 -57.03 -50.58
C THR A 211 24.94 -57.53 -52.00
N GLU A 212 24.43 -56.67 -52.89
CA GLU A 212 24.20 -56.99 -54.31
C GLU A 212 25.51 -57.43 -55.00
N MET A 213 26.62 -56.77 -54.66
CA MET A 213 27.97 -57.11 -55.12
C MET A 213 28.44 -58.48 -54.60
N ILE A 214 28.18 -58.81 -53.32
CA ILE A 214 28.45 -60.13 -52.74
C ILE A 214 27.61 -61.22 -53.43
N GLU A 215 26.33 -60.97 -53.71
CA GLU A 215 25.47 -61.92 -54.42
C GLU A 215 25.90 -62.14 -55.88
N PHE A 216 26.34 -61.08 -56.57
CA PHE A 216 26.94 -61.17 -57.90
C PHE A 216 28.21 -62.03 -57.89
N TYR A 217 29.18 -61.73 -57.03
CA TYR A 217 30.41 -62.53 -56.93
C TYR A 217 30.17 -63.98 -56.49
N LYS A 218 29.19 -64.21 -55.62
CA LYS A 218 28.76 -65.55 -55.19
C LYS A 218 28.16 -66.34 -56.36
N SER A 219 27.32 -65.70 -57.18
CA SER A 219 26.70 -66.31 -58.37
C SER A 219 27.76 -66.63 -59.43
N ASN A 220 28.67 -65.70 -59.73
CA ASN A 220 29.81 -65.93 -60.63
C ASN A 220 30.72 -67.07 -60.12
N ASN A 221 30.97 -67.18 -58.81
CA ASN A 221 31.71 -68.31 -58.23
C ASN A 221 30.98 -69.66 -58.38
N ILE A 222 29.64 -69.68 -58.37
CA ILE A 222 28.85 -70.89 -58.62
C ILE A 222 28.94 -71.27 -60.11
N GLU A 223 28.82 -70.30 -61.01
CA GLU A 223 28.97 -70.52 -62.46
C GLU A 223 30.38 -71.01 -62.83
N LEU A 224 31.44 -70.36 -62.32
CA LEU A 224 32.82 -70.80 -62.50
C LEU A 224 33.05 -72.23 -61.96
N LYS A 225 32.47 -72.60 -60.82
CA LYS A 225 32.47 -74.00 -60.33
C LYS A 225 31.69 -74.96 -61.22
N GLY A 226 30.61 -74.50 -61.85
CA GLY A 226 29.87 -75.26 -62.86
C GLY A 226 30.71 -75.50 -64.11
N ASN A 227 31.35 -74.46 -64.63
CA ASN A 227 32.23 -74.52 -65.80
C ASN A 227 33.47 -75.39 -65.55
N ILE A 228 34.09 -75.29 -64.37
CA ILE A 228 35.17 -76.21 -63.95
C ILE A 228 34.69 -77.66 -63.96
N LYS A 229 33.53 -77.97 -63.35
CA LYS A 229 32.97 -79.33 -63.37
C LYS A 229 32.61 -79.83 -64.76
N ALA A 230 32.13 -78.95 -65.65
CA ALA A 230 31.84 -79.29 -67.03
C ALA A 230 33.13 -79.65 -67.79
N ILE A 231 34.19 -78.86 -67.61
CA ILE A 231 35.53 -79.11 -68.18
C ILE A 231 36.16 -80.39 -67.59
N GLU A 232 36.05 -80.63 -66.27
CA GLU A 232 36.48 -81.87 -65.62
C GLU A 232 35.73 -83.09 -66.19
N SER A 233 34.43 -82.97 -66.42
CA SER A 233 33.61 -84.02 -67.02
C SER A 233 33.96 -84.26 -68.48
N GLN A 234 34.22 -83.20 -69.26
CA GLN A 234 34.64 -83.29 -70.65
C GLN A 234 36.01 -83.98 -70.74
N PHE A 235 37.03 -83.51 -70.00
CA PHE A 235 38.34 -84.17 -69.97
C PHE A 235 38.24 -85.64 -69.52
N LYS A 236 37.35 -85.97 -68.57
CA LYS A 236 37.11 -87.36 -68.17
C LYS A 236 36.48 -88.20 -69.28
N GLN A 237 35.59 -87.62 -70.08
CA GLN A 237 34.99 -88.26 -71.25
C GLN A 237 36.01 -88.39 -72.39
N ASP A 238 36.82 -87.38 -72.65
CA ASP A 238 37.90 -87.40 -73.65
C ASP A 238 38.95 -88.47 -73.30
N ILE A 239 39.34 -88.59 -72.03
CA ILE A 239 40.22 -89.65 -71.53
C ILE A 239 39.57 -91.03 -71.69
N GLN A 240 38.24 -91.14 -71.56
CA GLN A 240 37.53 -92.40 -71.74
C GLN A 240 37.44 -92.79 -73.23
N THR A 241 37.10 -91.87 -74.12
CA THR A 241 37.08 -92.13 -75.57
C THR A 241 38.49 -92.43 -76.10
N LEU A 242 39.52 -91.70 -75.65
CA LEU A 242 40.91 -91.97 -76.03
C LEU A 242 41.37 -93.37 -75.57
N LYS A 243 40.91 -93.84 -74.40
CA LYS A 243 41.14 -95.23 -73.94
C LYS A 243 40.39 -96.24 -74.80
N GLU A 244 39.14 -95.98 -75.19
CA GLU A 244 38.36 -96.87 -76.03
C GLU A 244 38.90 -96.96 -77.46
N GLU A 245 39.35 -95.84 -78.03
CA GLU A 245 40.09 -95.77 -79.29
C GLU A 245 41.42 -96.52 -79.22
N HIS A 246 42.23 -96.29 -78.18
CA HIS A 246 43.47 -97.04 -77.96
C HIS A 246 43.20 -98.53 -77.74
N THR A 247 42.09 -98.91 -77.09
CA THR A 247 41.71 -100.32 -76.90
C THR A 247 41.29 -100.96 -78.21
N LYS A 248 40.52 -100.26 -79.06
CA LYS A 248 40.19 -100.70 -80.43
C LYS A 248 41.43 -100.80 -81.32
N ALA A 249 42.34 -99.85 -81.24
CA ALA A 249 43.61 -99.88 -81.98
C ALA A 249 44.49 -101.07 -81.53
N LEU A 250 44.58 -101.33 -80.22
CA LEU A 250 45.31 -102.47 -79.68
C LEU A 250 44.64 -103.80 -80.07
N ALA A 251 43.31 -103.88 -80.06
CA ALA A 251 42.58 -105.06 -80.53
C ALA A 251 42.80 -105.30 -82.04
N GLY A 252 42.79 -104.24 -82.87
CA GLY A 252 43.12 -104.33 -84.29
C GLY A 252 44.57 -104.77 -84.54
N GLN A 253 45.53 -104.30 -83.73
CA GLN A 253 46.91 -104.79 -83.77
C GLN A 253 47.02 -106.26 -83.36
N ILE A 254 46.30 -106.69 -82.33
CA ILE A 254 46.25 -108.10 -81.89
C ILE A 254 45.67 -108.99 -82.99
N GLU A 255 44.55 -108.60 -83.61
CA GLU A 255 43.92 -109.41 -84.65
C GLU A 255 44.76 -109.45 -85.94
N ALA A 256 45.43 -108.35 -86.32
CA ALA A 256 46.41 -108.35 -87.42
C ALA A 256 47.65 -109.22 -87.13
N ILE A 257 48.14 -109.25 -85.88
CA ILE A 257 49.20 -110.18 -85.45
C ILE A 257 48.71 -111.64 -85.54
N LYS A 258 47.44 -111.89 -85.22
CA LYS A 258 46.77 -113.19 -85.27
C LYS A 258 46.66 -113.72 -86.71
N GLU A 259 46.19 -112.88 -87.65
CA GLU A 259 46.17 -113.19 -89.08
C GLU A 259 47.58 -113.47 -89.62
N GLN A 260 48.59 -112.69 -89.20
CA GLN A 260 49.99 -112.99 -89.53
C GLN A 260 50.50 -114.30 -88.92
N LEU A 261 50.00 -114.68 -87.73
CA LEU A 261 50.36 -115.94 -87.08
C LEU A 261 49.71 -117.14 -87.79
N GLU A 262 48.44 -117.05 -88.16
CA GLU A 262 47.73 -118.08 -88.94
C GLU A 262 48.31 -118.21 -90.35
N SER A 263 48.62 -117.09 -91.01
CA SER A 263 49.35 -117.08 -92.29
C SER A 263 50.70 -117.79 -92.20
N LYS A 264 51.51 -117.50 -91.16
CA LYS A 264 52.75 -118.24 -90.87
C LYS A 264 52.52 -119.71 -90.56
N TYR A 265 51.50 -120.04 -89.77
CA TYR A 265 51.20 -121.42 -89.38
C TYR A 265 50.79 -122.28 -90.58
N ASN A 266 49.97 -121.72 -91.48
CA ASN A 266 49.59 -122.36 -92.73
C ASN A 266 50.80 -122.55 -93.66
N LEU A 267 51.68 -121.55 -93.77
CA LEU A 267 52.97 -121.68 -94.48
C LEU A 267 53.88 -122.76 -93.88
N GLU A 268 53.89 -122.94 -92.55
CA GLU A 268 54.70 -123.96 -91.88
C GLU A 268 54.09 -125.37 -92.03
N LEU A 269 52.76 -125.49 -92.08
CA LEU A 269 52.06 -126.71 -92.48
C LEU A 269 52.34 -127.07 -93.95
N GLU A 270 52.35 -126.09 -94.84
CA GLU A 270 52.62 -126.28 -96.27
C GLU A 270 54.08 -126.73 -96.51
N LYS A 271 55.06 -126.15 -95.77
CA LYS A 271 56.44 -126.66 -95.73
C LYS A 271 56.49 -128.12 -95.25
N LYS A 272 55.81 -128.47 -94.16
CA LYS A 272 55.78 -129.85 -93.64
C LYS A 272 55.10 -130.83 -94.59
N SER A 273 54.07 -130.39 -95.32
CA SER A 273 53.49 -131.16 -96.44
C SER A 273 54.54 -131.47 -97.51
N LEU A 274 55.31 -130.45 -97.94
CA LEU A 274 56.44 -130.61 -98.87
C LEU A 274 57.55 -131.53 -98.33
N GLU A 275 57.82 -131.48 -97.03
CA GLU A 275 58.84 -132.30 -96.37
C GLU A 275 58.41 -133.77 -96.26
N ILE A 276 57.13 -134.03 -95.99
CA ILE A 276 56.53 -135.37 -96.05
C ILE A 276 56.57 -135.92 -97.49
N GLN A 277 56.29 -135.10 -98.51
CA GLN A 277 56.45 -135.52 -99.91
C GLN A 277 57.91 -135.88 -100.25
N LYS A 278 58.89 -135.10 -99.78
CA LYS A 278 60.33 -135.40 -99.96
C LYS A 278 60.73 -136.70 -99.27
N LEU A 279 60.26 -136.94 -98.04
CA LEU A 279 60.50 -138.19 -97.31
C LEU A 279 59.91 -139.41 -98.03
N ASN A 280 58.68 -139.32 -98.54
CA ASN A 280 58.05 -140.40 -99.31
C ASN A 280 58.82 -140.73 -100.59
N ASN A 281 59.23 -139.72 -101.37
CA ASN A 281 60.07 -139.93 -102.55
C ASN A 281 61.43 -140.57 -102.20
N THR A 282 61.98 -140.28 -101.02
CA THR A 282 63.24 -140.89 -100.53
C THR A 282 63.05 -142.37 -100.16
N ILE A 283 61.87 -142.75 -99.67
CA ILE A 283 61.53 -144.14 -99.32
C ILE A 283 61.37 -145.03 -100.56
N GLU A 284 60.92 -144.50 -101.70
CA GLU A 284 60.85 -145.27 -102.96
C GLU A 284 62.24 -145.56 -103.55
N GLN A 285 63.17 -144.60 -103.51
CA GLN A 285 64.50 -144.76 -104.12
C GLN A 285 65.41 -145.79 -103.41
N LEU A 286 65.15 -146.11 -102.14
CA LEU A 286 65.98 -147.03 -101.34
C LEU A 286 65.72 -148.54 -101.58
N LYS A 287 64.90 -148.91 -102.58
CA LYS A 287 64.52 -150.32 -102.83
C LYS A 287 65.44 -151.13 -103.77
N SER A 288 66.60 -150.63 -104.20
CA SER A 288 67.53 -151.39 -105.08
C SER A 288 69.03 -151.26 -104.76
N VAL A 289 69.77 -152.38 -104.93
CA VAL A 289 71.25 -152.57 -104.85
C VAL A 289 71.90 -152.55 -103.44
N LYS A 290 72.91 -153.42 -103.20
CA LYS A 290 73.64 -153.78 -101.93
C LYS A 290 75.00 -154.47 -102.32
N PRO A 291 75.94 -154.97 -101.45
CA PRO A 291 76.09 -154.95 -99.97
C PRO A 291 77.59 -154.78 -99.44
N LYS A 292 77.82 -155.11 -98.14
CA LYS A 292 79.05 -155.72 -97.50
C LYS A 292 80.25 -154.91 -96.90
N GLN A 293 80.47 -155.14 -95.59
CA GLN A 293 81.77 -155.25 -94.83
C GLN A 293 82.56 -153.93 -94.56
N GLN A 294 83.39 -153.72 -93.49
CA GLN A 294 83.79 -154.49 -92.29
C GLN A 294 84.33 -153.61 -91.10
N HIS A 295 84.60 -154.23 -89.93
CA HIS A 295 85.42 -153.81 -88.74
C HIS A 295 85.14 -152.50 -87.94
N LYS A 296 84.79 -152.65 -86.65
CA LYS A 296 84.90 -151.63 -85.57
C LYS A 296 85.14 -152.27 -84.18
N PRO A 297 86.07 -151.77 -83.34
CA PRO A 297 86.23 -152.14 -81.92
C PRO A 297 86.15 -150.95 -80.92
N LYS A 298 86.15 -151.23 -79.59
CA LYS A 298 86.39 -150.30 -78.45
C LYS A 298 85.33 -149.16 -78.25
N THR A 299 85.16 -148.46 -77.11
CA THR A 299 85.54 -148.54 -75.65
C THR A 299 84.41 -147.81 -74.84
N THR A 300 84.41 -147.40 -73.55
CA THR A 300 85.45 -147.11 -72.53
C THR A 300 85.01 -147.46 -71.08
N LYS A 301 84.87 -146.50 -70.14
CA LYS A 301 84.62 -146.68 -68.69
C LYS A 301 84.13 -145.37 -68.02
N SER A 302 83.39 -145.53 -66.90
CA SER A 302 83.18 -144.60 -65.75
C SER A 302 82.62 -143.19 -66.03
N GLU A 303 81.81 -142.57 -65.16
CA GLU A 303 81.15 -142.97 -63.90
C GLU A 303 79.92 -142.04 -63.67
N GLU A 304 78.99 -142.47 -62.81
CA GLU A 304 77.74 -141.80 -62.35
C GLU A 304 76.91 -141.00 -63.38
#